data_AF-A0A9D9QB73-F1
#
_entry.id   AF-A0A9D9QB73-F1
#
_cell.length_a   1.000
_cell.length_b   1.000
_cell.length_c   1.000
_cell.angle_alpha   90.00
_cell.angle_beta   90.00
_cell.angle_gamma   90.00
#
_symmetry.space_group_name_H-M   'P 1'
#
loop_
_entity.id
_entity.type
_entity.pdbx_description
1 polymer ?
#
loop_
_entity_poly.entity_id
_entity_poly.type
_entity_poly.pdbx_seq_one_letter_code
_entity_poly.pdbx_strand_id
1 'polypeptide(L)'
;ALGIPADKIHVLGNVKYDALSDKPAQLPRAHEILEKLGWLGHPIFVAGSTHPEEETLLLRTVPELLKSGTKLIFAPRHLERMSEIEHTLQQSGLHYALAGQDSFDKSADVLCVNVMGLLCAFYACATLTFVGGSIVQKGAHNLLEPALLGKTVLFGKYFFNTPDTAKALLEHGGGVLVSPTNFKETVVRLLADREQLDNMNAHARQTAQSFQGATAKTIGVITAYEQRTNA
;
A
#
# COMPACT_ATOMS: atom_id res chain seq x y z
N ALA A 1 -19.77 -29.39 5.71
CA ALA A 1 -20.63 -28.31 5.18
C ALA A 1 -21.59 -27.88 6.29
N LEU A 2 -21.93 -26.58 6.39
CA LEU A 2 -22.69 -25.99 7.52
C LEU A 2 -24.21 -26.28 7.51
N GLY A 3 -24.72 -27.14 6.62
CA GLY A 3 -26.14 -27.53 6.58
C GLY A 3 -27.11 -26.45 6.07
N ILE A 4 -26.61 -25.34 5.53
CA ILE A 4 -27.43 -24.22 5.01
C ILE A 4 -27.78 -24.48 3.54
N PRO A 5 -29.05 -24.33 3.12
CA PRO A 5 -29.46 -24.41 1.71
C PRO A 5 -28.70 -23.41 0.83
N ALA A 6 -28.21 -23.85 -0.34
CA ALA A 6 -27.36 -23.05 -1.21
C ALA A 6 -28.06 -21.78 -1.74
N ASP A 7 -29.38 -21.84 -1.95
CA ASP A 7 -30.23 -20.73 -2.36
C ASP A 7 -30.38 -19.64 -1.29
N LYS A 8 -29.98 -19.92 -0.04
CA LYS A 8 -29.94 -18.94 1.07
C LYS A 8 -28.57 -18.34 1.30
N ILE A 9 -27.54 -18.76 0.56
CA ILE A 9 -26.17 -18.26 0.70
C ILE A 9 -25.92 -17.24 -0.41
N HIS A 10 -25.67 -15.99 -0.01
CA HIS A 10 -25.31 -14.92 -0.94
C HIS A 10 -23.86 -14.45 -0.68
N VAL A 11 -22.99 -14.58 -1.67
CA VAL A 11 -21.62 -14.03 -1.61
C VAL A 11 -21.64 -12.62 -2.19
N LEU A 12 -21.66 -11.61 -1.32
CA LEU A 12 -21.91 -10.21 -1.70
C LEU A 12 -20.63 -9.35 -1.76
N GLY A 13 -19.49 -9.92 -1.40
CA GLY A 13 -18.22 -9.20 -1.25
C GLY A 13 -17.94 -8.83 0.21
N ASN A 14 -16.98 -7.92 0.43
CA ASN A 14 -16.55 -7.53 1.77
C ASN A 14 -16.77 -6.02 2.01
N VAL A 15 -17.70 -5.71 2.91
CA VAL A 15 -18.11 -4.34 3.25
C VAL A 15 -16.96 -3.45 3.74
N LYS A 16 -15.85 -4.03 4.23
CA LYS A 16 -14.67 -3.26 4.65
C LYS A 16 -14.03 -2.49 3.50
N TYR A 17 -14.22 -2.95 2.26
CA TYR A 17 -13.65 -2.31 1.08
C TYR A 17 -14.48 -1.11 0.60
N ASP A 18 -15.77 -1.08 0.91
CA ASP A 18 -16.65 0.08 0.67
C ASP A 18 -16.27 1.29 1.54
N ALA A 19 -15.59 1.07 2.67
CA ALA A 19 -15.09 2.14 3.54
C ALA A 19 -13.77 2.77 3.03
N LEU A 20 -13.13 2.17 2.02
CA LEU A 20 -11.91 2.74 1.42
C LEU A 20 -12.28 3.97 0.58
N SER A 21 -11.52 5.04 0.79
CA SER A 21 -11.68 6.31 0.10
C SER A 21 -10.51 6.54 -0.85
N ASP A 22 -10.79 7.07 -2.03
CA ASP A 22 -9.79 7.58 -2.98
C ASP A 22 -9.32 9.01 -2.63
N LYS A 23 -9.86 9.60 -1.55
CA LYS A 23 -9.52 10.92 -1.03
C LYS A 23 -9.05 10.81 0.43
N PRO A 24 -7.75 10.59 0.68
CA PRO A 24 -7.22 10.50 2.03
C PRO A 24 -7.34 11.85 2.76
N ALA A 25 -7.92 11.86 3.96
CA ALA A 25 -8.15 13.09 4.74
C ALA A 25 -6.85 13.85 5.09
N GLN A 26 -5.74 13.11 5.26
CA GLN A 26 -4.44 13.67 5.64
C GLN A 26 -3.55 14.02 4.43
N LEU A 27 -4.10 14.05 3.20
CA LEU A 27 -3.35 14.43 2.00
C LEU A 27 -2.66 15.81 2.11
N PRO A 28 -3.29 16.87 2.67
CA PRO A 28 -2.62 18.17 2.85
C PRO A 28 -1.36 18.06 3.73
N ARG A 29 -1.42 17.26 4.81
CA ARG A 29 -0.29 17.06 5.71
C ARG A 29 0.85 16.28 5.04
N ALA A 30 0.53 15.27 4.24
CA ALA A 30 1.54 14.56 3.46
C ALA A 30 2.24 15.51 2.46
N HIS A 31 1.47 16.35 1.75
CA HIS A 31 2.04 17.36 0.86
C HIS A 31 2.95 18.36 1.59
N GLU A 32 2.53 18.85 2.76
CA GLU A 32 3.36 19.76 3.57
C GLU A 32 4.71 19.13 3.96
N ILE A 33 4.70 17.86 4.38
CA ILE A 33 5.94 17.14 4.72
C ILE A 33 6.84 17.01 3.49
N LEU A 34 6.28 16.63 2.33
CA LEU A 34 7.02 16.52 1.07
C LEU A 34 7.59 17.87 0.62
N GLU A 35 6.85 18.95 0.80
CA GLU A 35 7.31 20.32 0.51
C GLU A 35 8.49 20.72 1.39
N LYS A 36 8.40 20.50 2.71
CA LYS A 36 9.48 20.80 3.65
C LYS A 36 10.75 20.00 3.35
N LEU A 37 10.60 18.74 2.95
CA LEU A 37 11.69 17.88 2.49
C LEU A 37 12.27 18.29 1.13
N GLY A 38 11.56 19.11 0.35
CA GLY A 38 11.93 19.45 -1.03
C GLY A 38 11.70 18.30 -2.02
N TRP A 39 10.78 17.38 -1.72
CA TRP A 39 10.50 16.18 -2.52
C TRP A 39 9.35 16.37 -3.51
N LEU A 40 8.71 17.54 -3.55
CA LEU A 40 7.69 17.84 -4.57
C LEU A 40 8.27 17.70 -5.97
N GLY A 41 7.61 16.92 -6.83
CA GLY A 41 8.05 16.64 -8.20
C GLY A 41 9.02 15.48 -8.36
N HIS A 42 9.56 14.93 -7.26
CA HIS A 42 10.34 13.70 -7.31
C HIS A 42 9.42 12.46 -7.38
N PRO A 43 9.84 11.38 -8.04
CA PRO A 43 9.18 10.09 -7.89
C PRO A 43 9.29 9.61 -6.44
N ILE A 44 8.22 9.01 -5.92
CA ILE A 44 8.18 8.53 -4.55
C ILE A 44 7.82 7.04 -4.54
N PHE A 45 8.69 6.22 -3.98
CA PHE A 45 8.38 4.83 -3.67
C PHE A 45 7.87 4.75 -2.23
N VAL A 46 6.64 4.24 -2.04
CA VAL A 46 6.01 4.15 -0.72
C VAL A 46 5.82 2.71 -0.31
N ALA A 47 6.44 2.30 0.80
CA ALA A 47 6.31 0.99 1.38
C ALA A 47 5.51 1.04 2.69
N GLY A 48 4.29 0.52 2.71
CA GLY A 48 3.43 0.60 3.89
C GLY A 48 3.32 -0.71 4.65
N SER A 49 3.12 -0.59 5.96
CA SER A 49 2.95 -1.73 6.88
C SER A 49 4.13 -2.70 6.86
N THR A 50 5.35 -2.15 6.93
CA THR A 50 6.60 -2.92 6.82
C THR A 50 6.98 -3.63 8.13
N HIS A 51 7.83 -4.64 7.99
CA HIS A 51 8.41 -5.46 9.05
C HIS A 51 9.96 -5.46 8.98
N PRO A 52 10.70 -5.95 10.01
CA PRO A 52 12.17 -5.75 10.11
C PRO A 52 12.98 -6.14 8.86
N GLU A 53 12.70 -7.31 8.30
CA GLU A 53 13.43 -7.82 7.13
C GLU A 53 13.07 -7.03 5.85
N GLU A 54 11.85 -6.51 5.77
CA GLU A 54 11.38 -5.66 4.68
C GLU A 54 11.99 -4.27 4.78
N GLU A 55 12.07 -3.69 5.97
CA GLU A 55 12.74 -2.41 6.25
C GLU A 55 14.20 -2.47 5.77
N THR A 56 14.93 -3.54 6.14
CA THR A 56 16.30 -3.76 5.68
C THR A 56 16.39 -3.89 4.14
N LEU A 57 15.47 -4.63 3.52
CA LEU A 57 15.42 -4.81 2.07
C LEU A 57 15.15 -3.49 1.32
N LEU A 58 14.24 -2.65 1.86
CA LEU A 58 13.91 -1.34 1.33
C LEU A 58 15.13 -0.41 1.38
N LEU A 59 15.80 -0.32 2.53
CA LEU A 59 16.97 0.55 2.70
C LEU A 59 18.12 0.16 1.76
N ARG A 60 18.33 -1.13 1.51
CA ARG A 60 19.31 -1.62 0.52
C ARG A 60 18.98 -1.24 -0.94
N THR A 61 17.74 -0.85 -1.22
CA THR A 61 17.29 -0.43 -2.56
C THR A 61 17.55 1.07 -2.79
N VAL A 62 17.61 1.87 -1.72
CA VAL A 62 17.72 3.34 -1.79
C VAL A 62 18.88 3.85 -2.65
N PRO A 63 20.12 3.31 -2.58
CA PRO A 63 21.21 3.81 -3.42
C PRO A 63 20.92 3.78 -4.93
N GLU A 64 20.15 2.79 -5.41
CA GLU A 64 19.73 2.74 -6.82
C GLU A 64 18.58 3.71 -7.12
N LEU A 65 17.65 3.89 -6.17
CA LEU A 65 16.55 4.87 -6.31
C LEU A 65 17.07 6.29 -6.46
N LEU A 66 18.11 6.65 -5.70
CA LEU A 66 18.68 7.99 -5.72
C LEU A 66 19.33 8.34 -7.07
N LYS A 67 19.80 7.35 -7.83
CA LYS A 67 20.35 7.57 -9.19
C LYS A 67 19.29 8.11 -10.16
N SER A 68 18.01 7.75 -9.97
CA SER A 68 16.89 8.28 -10.74
C SER A 68 16.19 9.46 -10.04
N GLY A 69 16.72 9.95 -8.92
CA GLY A 69 16.09 10.99 -8.12
C GLY A 69 14.82 10.54 -7.37
N THR A 70 14.58 9.22 -7.25
CA THR A 70 13.44 8.66 -6.54
C THR A 70 13.70 8.66 -5.03
N LYS A 71 12.71 9.07 -4.25
CA LYS A 71 12.77 9.08 -2.78
C LYS A 71 11.99 7.91 -2.17
N LEU A 72 12.42 7.44 -0.99
CA LEU A 72 11.76 6.35 -0.27
C LEU A 72 10.95 6.88 0.91
N ILE A 73 9.69 6.46 1.01
CA ILE A 73 8.88 6.57 2.22
C ILE A 73 8.54 5.17 2.69
N PHE A 74 8.72 4.87 3.98
CA PHE A 74 8.19 3.64 4.54
C PHE A 74 7.43 3.86 5.84
N ALA A 75 6.36 3.10 6.05
CA ALA A 75 5.55 3.14 7.25
C ALA A 75 5.60 1.78 7.96
N PRO A 76 6.30 1.69 9.11
CA PRO A 76 6.35 0.46 9.90
C PRO A 76 4.96 0.04 10.37
N ARG A 77 4.71 -1.28 10.44
CA ARG A 77 3.44 -1.79 10.97
C ARG A 77 3.29 -1.56 12.48
N HIS A 78 4.41 -1.52 13.20
CA HIS A 78 4.53 -1.56 14.65
C HIS A 78 5.39 -0.38 15.13
N LEU A 79 4.75 0.72 15.56
CA LEU A 79 5.46 1.93 16.01
C LEU A 79 6.15 1.75 17.37
N GLU A 80 5.81 0.72 18.13
CA GLU A 80 6.53 0.31 19.34
C GLU A 80 7.99 -0.09 19.04
N ARG A 81 8.32 -0.40 17.78
CA ARG A 81 9.68 -0.77 17.32
C ARG A 81 10.54 0.43 16.89
N MET A 82 10.12 1.67 17.12
CA MET A 82 10.85 2.83 16.60
C MET A 82 12.33 2.86 16.99
N SER A 83 12.70 2.43 18.19
CA SER A 83 14.12 2.34 18.60
C SER A 83 14.93 1.37 17.73
N GLU A 84 14.35 0.24 17.32
CA GLU A 84 14.98 -0.75 16.43
C GLU A 84 15.09 -0.20 15.00
N ILE A 85 14.04 0.47 14.53
CA ILE A 85 13.97 1.06 13.19
C ILE A 85 14.99 2.18 13.05
N GLU A 86 15.11 3.06 14.05
CA GLU A 86 16.11 4.12 14.06
C GLU A 86 17.54 3.56 14.09
N HIS A 87 17.78 2.49 14.85
CA HIS A 87 19.07 1.81 14.81
C HIS A 87 19.40 1.28 13.40
N THR A 88 18.42 0.67 12.73
CA THR A 88 18.57 0.17 11.36
C THR A 88 18.83 1.31 10.37
N LEU A 89 18.13 2.44 10.52
CA LEU A 89 18.35 3.64 9.71
C LEU A 89 19.75 4.21 9.90
N GLN A 90 20.22 4.33 11.13
CA GLN A 90 21.59 4.79 11.45
C GLN A 90 22.64 3.87 10.82
N GLN A 91 22.47 2.55 10.92
CA GLN A 91 23.37 1.57 10.33
C GLN A 91 23.40 1.59 8.80
N SER A 92 22.33 2.07 8.15
CA SER A 92 22.27 2.16 6.69
C SER A 92 23.19 3.23 6.11
N GLY A 93 23.59 4.22 6.91
CA GLY A 93 24.37 5.38 6.46
C GLY A 93 23.60 6.36 5.56
N LEU A 94 22.29 6.17 5.40
CA LEU A 94 21.42 7.05 4.62
C LEU A 94 20.96 8.26 5.44
N HIS A 95 20.77 9.39 4.77
CA HIS A 95 20.11 10.54 5.37
C HIS A 95 18.61 10.25 5.49
N TYR A 96 18.06 10.39 6.69
CA TYR A 96 16.65 10.07 6.96
C TYR A 96 15.93 11.14 7.77
N ALA A 97 14.61 11.14 7.64
CA ALA A 97 13.69 11.97 8.39
C ALA A 97 12.60 11.10 9.04
N LEU A 98 12.01 11.61 10.13
CA LEU A 98 10.85 11.01 10.77
C LEU A 98 9.62 11.91 10.59
N ALA A 99 8.52 11.37 10.07
CA ALA A 99 7.32 12.16 9.74
C ALA A 99 6.68 12.90 10.94
N GLY A 100 6.96 12.47 12.17
CA GLY A 100 6.53 13.12 13.40
C GLY A 100 7.37 14.32 13.84
N GLN A 101 8.43 14.67 13.12
CA GLN A 101 9.27 15.84 13.43
C GLN A 101 8.70 17.13 12.81
N ASP A 102 9.00 18.27 13.42
CA ASP A 102 8.54 19.59 12.96
C ASP A 102 9.44 20.23 11.90
N SER A 103 10.71 19.81 11.87
CA SER A 103 11.72 20.29 10.92
C SER A 103 12.41 19.13 10.24
N PHE A 104 12.78 19.35 8.98
CA PHE A 104 13.31 18.31 8.10
C PHE A 104 14.60 18.79 7.45
N ASP A 105 15.60 17.91 7.44
CA ASP A 105 16.78 18.12 6.60
C ASP A 105 16.44 17.76 5.15
N LYS A 106 16.67 18.71 4.23
CA LYS A 106 16.45 18.50 2.79
C LYS A 106 17.43 17.51 2.18
N SER A 107 18.52 17.17 2.89
CA SER A 107 19.43 16.09 2.49
C SER A 107 18.81 14.69 2.66
N ALA A 108 17.66 14.56 3.33
CA ALA A 108 17.02 13.28 3.54
C ALA A 108 16.69 12.55 2.22
N ASP A 109 16.97 11.26 2.23
CA ASP A 109 16.68 10.30 1.16
C ASP A 109 15.54 9.36 1.51
N VAL A 110 15.32 9.17 2.82
CA VAL A 110 14.34 8.25 3.37
C VAL A 110 13.46 8.96 4.40
N LEU A 111 12.15 8.76 4.30
CA LEU A 111 11.19 9.21 5.31
C LEU A 111 10.57 7.99 6.00
N CYS A 112 10.78 7.87 7.30
CA CYS A 112 10.07 6.90 8.13
C CYS A 112 8.80 7.54 8.68
N VAL A 113 7.64 6.95 8.37
CA VAL A 113 6.33 7.40 8.84
C VAL A 113 6.09 6.84 10.24
N ASN A 114 6.67 7.49 11.25
CA ASN A 114 6.58 7.10 12.65
C ASN A 114 5.33 7.62 13.38
N VAL A 115 4.29 7.99 12.63
CA VAL A 115 3.02 8.50 13.16
C VAL A 115 1.84 7.82 12.45
N MET A 116 0.77 7.58 13.19
CA MET A 116 -0.42 6.92 12.67
C MET A 116 -1.24 7.82 11.74
N GLY A 117 -1.96 7.21 10.80
CA GLY A 117 -2.97 7.88 9.98
C GLY A 117 -2.45 8.60 8.73
N LEU A 118 -1.13 8.62 8.48
CA LEU A 118 -0.55 9.26 7.29
C LEU A 118 -0.31 8.32 6.11
N LEU A 119 -0.29 7.00 6.31
CA LEU A 119 0.11 6.06 5.25
C LEU A 119 -0.74 6.18 3.98
N CYS A 120 -2.08 6.23 4.12
CA CYS A 120 -2.97 6.36 2.96
C CYS A 120 -2.74 7.68 2.19
N ALA A 121 -2.41 8.77 2.90
CA ALA A 121 -2.05 10.03 2.28
C ALA A 121 -0.72 9.93 1.51
N PHE A 122 0.30 9.26 2.06
CA PHE A 122 1.54 9.01 1.33
C PHE A 122 1.35 8.08 0.13
N TYR A 123 0.49 7.06 0.22
CA TYR A 123 0.12 6.25 -0.95
C TYR A 123 -0.45 7.09 -2.08
N ALA A 124 -1.27 8.11 -1.80
CA ALA A 124 -1.80 8.99 -2.85
C ALA A 124 -0.69 9.77 -3.58
N CYS A 125 0.38 10.13 -2.87
CA CYS A 125 1.57 10.78 -3.43
C CYS A 125 2.54 9.82 -4.12
N ALA A 126 2.35 8.49 -3.98
CA ALA A 126 3.30 7.51 -4.48
C ALA A 126 3.35 7.44 -6.01
N THR A 127 4.52 7.11 -6.55
CA THR A 127 4.71 6.65 -7.93
C THR A 127 4.54 5.14 -7.99
N LEU A 128 5.15 4.42 -7.05
CA LEU A 128 5.08 2.97 -6.90
C LEU A 128 4.82 2.63 -5.43
N THR A 129 4.13 1.52 -5.16
CA THR A 129 3.85 1.11 -3.77
C THR A 129 4.30 -0.32 -3.49
N PHE A 130 4.67 -0.58 -2.24
CA PHE A 130 4.87 -1.92 -1.70
C PHE A 130 4.04 -2.08 -0.43
N VAL A 131 3.37 -3.22 -0.27
CA VAL A 131 2.62 -3.56 0.93
C VAL A 131 3.36 -4.66 1.69
N GLY A 132 3.82 -4.31 2.89
CA GLY A 132 4.57 -5.19 3.77
C GLY A 132 3.75 -6.29 4.43
N GLY A 133 4.44 -7.05 5.27
CA GLY A 133 3.94 -8.32 5.82
C GLY A 133 3.90 -9.44 4.78
N SER A 134 4.43 -9.20 3.60
CA SER A 134 4.22 -10.01 2.39
C SER A 134 5.50 -10.71 1.91
N ILE A 135 6.67 -10.17 2.24
CA ILE A 135 7.96 -10.85 2.10
C ILE A 135 8.24 -11.73 3.33
N VAL A 136 7.80 -11.27 4.50
CA VAL A 136 7.80 -12.05 5.74
C VAL A 136 6.51 -12.84 5.87
N GLN A 137 6.51 -13.95 6.61
CA GLN A 137 5.33 -14.81 6.78
C GLN A 137 4.33 -14.23 7.80
N LYS A 138 3.92 -12.96 7.62
CA LYS A 138 2.90 -12.28 8.43
C LYS A 138 1.56 -12.17 7.69
N GLY A 139 1.60 -12.25 6.37
CA GLY A 139 0.45 -12.11 5.49
C GLY A 139 0.26 -10.64 5.11
N ALA A 140 0.23 -10.37 3.81
CA ALA A 140 0.13 -9.03 3.26
C ALA A 140 -1.00 -8.22 3.91
N HIS A 141 -0.70 -6.95 4.19
CA HIS A 141 -1.69 -5.98 4.63
C HIS A 141 -2.65 -5.60 3.49
N ASN A 142 -3.38 -4.49 3.64
CA ASN A 142 -4.46 -4.15 2.73
C ASN A 142 -3.94 -3.70 1.35
N LEU A 143 -3.92 -4.63 0.39
CA LEU A 143 -3.49 -4.36 -0.99
C LEU A 143 -4.40 -3.37 -1.73
N LEU A 144 -5.66 -3.23 -1.31
CA LEU A 144 -6.62 -2.37 -1.99
C LEU A 144 -6.47 -0.89 -1.67
N GLU A 145 -5.83 -0.53 -0.54
CA GLU A 145 -5.59 0.87 -0.17
C GLU A 145 -4.77 1.62 -1.24
N PRO A 146 -3.56 1.17 -1.61
CA PRO A 146 -2.81 1.81 -2.69
C PRO A 146 -3.47 1.58 -4.06
N ALA A 147 -4.05 0.40 -4.30
CA ALA A 147 -4.66 0.09 -5.60
C ALA A 147 -5.83 1.02 -5.94
N LEU A 148 -6.72 1.34 -4.99
CA LEU A 148 -7.85 2.26 -5.20
C LEU A 148 -7.38 3.68 -5.59
N LEU A 149 -6.22 4.09 -5.06
CA LEU A 149 -5.55 5.35 -5.40
C LEU A 149 -4.85 5.30 -6.78
N GLY A 150 -5.02 4.22 -7.54
CA GLY A 150 -4.39 4.02 -8.83
C GLY A 150 -2.89 3.83 -8.71
N LYS A 151 -2.42 3.13 -7.67
CA LYS A 151 -1.02 2.82 -7.49
C LYS A 151 -0.78 1.34 -7.68
N THR A 152 0.17 1.02 -8.55
CA THR A 152 0.68 -0.34 -8.73
C THR A 152 1.21 -0.87 -7.40
N VAL A 153 0.82 -2.10 -7.06
CA VAL A 153 1.07 -2.69 -5.74
C VAL A 153 2.06 -3.85 -5.84
N LEU A 154 3.26 -3.65 -5.28
CA LEU A 154 4.21 -4.73 -5.06
C LEU A 154 3.90 -5.43 -3.74
N PHE A 155 3.99 -6.75 -3.71
CA PHE A 155 3.87 -7.54 -2.50
C PHE A 155 4.57 -8.89 -2.68
N GLY A 156 5.00 -9.50 -1.57
CA GLY A 156 5.62 -10.81 -1.59
C GLY A 156 4.63 -11.98 -1.53
N LYS A 157 5.17 -13.20 -1.61
CA LYS A 157 4.41 -14.47 -1.69
C LYS A 157 3.48 -14.73 -0.51
N TYR A 158 3.69 -14.10 0.64
CA TYR A 158 2.87 -14.31 1.82
C TYR A 158 1.69 -13.35 1.82
N PHE A 159 0.64 -13.65 1.04
CA PHE A 159 -0.59 -12.84 0.96
C PHE A 159 -1.83 -13.58 1.48
N PHE A 160 -1.66 -14.56 2.37
CA PHE A 160 -2.75 -15.41 2.88
C PHE A 160 -3.85 -14.66 3.65
N ASN A 161 -3.61 -13.42 4.09
CA ASN A 161 -4.64 -12.55 4.69
C ASN A 161 -5.55 -11.89 3.65
N THR A 162 -5.09 -11.79 2.40
CA THR A 162 -5.72 -11.04 1.30
C THR A 162 -5.66 -11.83 -0.03
N PRO A 163 -5.98 -13.14 -0.05
CA PRO A 163 -5.73 -14.00 -1.20
C PRO A 163 -6.51 -13.60 -2.46
N ASP A 164 -7.77 -13.21 -2.31
CA ASP A 164 -8.63 -12.86 -3.46
C ASP A 164 -8.18 -11.56 -4.10
N THR A 165 -7.86 -10.54 -3.29
CA THR A 165 -7.36 -9.26 -3.80
C THR A 165 -5.97 -9.40 -4.42
N ALA A 166 -5.10 -10.24 -3.84
CA ALA A 166 -3.78 -10.52 -4.38
C ALA A 166 -3.87 -11.20 -5.76
N LYS A 167 -4.69 -12.26 -5.87
CA LYS A 167 -4.93 -12.96 -7.14
C LYS A 167 -5.49 -12.02 -8.20
N ALA A 168 -6.54 -11.26 -7.87
CA ALA A 168 -7.16 -10.34 -8.81
C ALA A 168 -6.18 -9.25 -9.28
N LEU A 169 -5.33 -8.72 -8.41
CA LEU A 169 -4.31 -7.73 -8.80
C LEU A 169 -3.25 -8.33 -9.73
N LEU A 170 -2.84 -9.57 -9.51
CA LEU A 170 -1.90 -10.27 -10.39
C LEU A 170 -2.54 -10.58 -11.74
N GLU A 171 -3.76 -11.10 -11.74
CA GLU A 171 -4.51 -11.50 -12.95
C GLU A 171 -4.79 -10.31 -13.88
N HIS A 172 -5.17 -9.16 -13.31
CA HIS A 172 -5.46 -7.95 -14.10
C HIS A 172 -4.25 -7.05 -14.32
N GLY A 173 -3.06 -7.40 -13.81
CA GLY A 173 -1.84 -6.62 -14.01
C GLY A 173 -1.74 -5.33 -13.18
N GLY A 174 -2.51 -5.20 -12.10
CA GLY A 174 -2.40 -4.11 -11.13
C GLY A 174 -1.42 -4.35 -9.99
N GLY A 175 -0.92 -5.59 -9.84
CA GLY A 175 0.02 -5.98 -8.81
C GLY A 175 1.17 -6.82 -9.32
N VAL A 176 2.27 -6.83 -8.55
CA VAL A 176 3.49 -7.58 -8.91
C VAL A 176 3.99 -8.36 -7.70
N LEU A 177 4.25 -9.64 -7.94
CA LEU A 177 4.86 -10.50 -6.93
C LEU A 177 6.36 -10.28 -6.88
N VAL A 178 6.88 -9.99 -5.68
CA VAL A 178 8.31 -9.79 -5.43
C VAL A 178 8.86 -10.75 -4.37
N SER A 179 10.15 -10.96 -4.40
CA SER A 179 10.93 -11.74 -3.43
C SER A 179 12.17 -10.93 -3.03
N PRO A 180 12.86 -11.28 -1.94
CA PRO A 180 14.12 -10.60 -1.58
C PRO A 180 15.15 -10.59 -2.71
N THR A 181 15.13 -11.58 -3.60
CA THR A 181 16.11 -11.72 -4.70
C THR A 181 15.81 -10.80 -5.88
N ASN A 182 14.54 -10.54 -6.22
CA ASN A 182 14.15 -9.73 -7.37
C ASN A 182 13.62 -8.33 -7.00
N PHE A 183 13.48 -8.03 -5.70
CA PHE A 183 12.81 -6.82 -5.21
C PHE A 183 13.41 -5.54 -5.81
N LYS A 184 14.72 -5.35 -5.63
CA LYS A 184 15.45 -4.16 -6.09
C LYS A 184 15.31 -3.97 -7.60
N GLU A 185 15.58 -5.03 -8.36
CA GLU A 185 15.52 -4.99 -9.83
C GLU A 185 14.12 -4.65 -10.32
N THR A 186 13.09 -5.26 -9.71
CA THR A 186 11.68 -5.00 -10.06
C THR A 186 11.29 -3.56 -9.78
N VAL A 187 11.65 -3.03 -8.61
CA VAL A 187 11.38 -1.64 -8.23
C VAL A 187 12.03 -0.66 -9.21
N VAL A 188 13.34 -0.82 -9.47
CA VAL A 188 14.09 0.07 -10.38
C VAL A 188 13.53 0.01 -11.79
N ARG A 189 13.25 -1.20 -12.31
CA ARG A 189 12.70 -1.39 -13.66
C ARG A 189 11.34 -0.69 -13.81
N LEU A 190 10.43 -0.87 -12.87
CA LEU A 190 9.08 -0.27 -12.94
C LEU A 190 9.11 1.25 -12.78
N LEU A 191 10.00 1.79 -11.97
CA LEU A 191 10.16 3.24 -11.83
C LEU A 191 10.79 3.90 -13.06
N ALA A 192 11.56 3.14 -13.85
CA ALA A 192 12.16 3.62 -15.09
C ALA A 192 11.18 3.60 -16.29
N ASP A 193 10.16 2.74 -16.26
CA ASP A 193 9.17 2.59 -17.33
C ASP A 193 7.82 3.20 -16.95
N ARG A 194 7.67 4.50 -17.24
CA ARG A 194 6.48 5.27 -16.91
C ARG A 194 5.22 4.77 -17.63
N GLU A 195 5.35 4.35 -18.89
CA GLU A 195 4.21 3.88 -19.67
C GLU A 195 3.68 2.55 -19.11
N GLN A 196 4.58 1.61 -18.81
CA GLN A 196 4.21 0.37 -18.14
C GLN A 196 3.52 0.68 -16.80
N LEU A 197 4.10 1.58 -16.01
CA LEU A 197 3.58 1.90 -14.69
C LEU A 197 2.21 2.58 -14.73
N ASP A 198 1.98 3.50 -15.66
CA ASP A 198 0.68 4.16 -15.84
C ASP A 198 -0.42 3.17 -16.25
N ASN A 199 -0.09 2.21 -17.12
CA ASN A 199 -1.01 1.12 -17.47
C ASN A 199 -1.34 0.22 -16.25
N MET A 200 -0.33 -0.15 -15.47
CA MET A 200 -0.52 -0.95 -14.25
C MET A 200 -1.30 -0.20 -13.18
N ASN A 201 -1.10 1.11 -13.05
CA ASN A 201 -1.84 1.99 -12.16
C ASN A 201 -3.35 2.00 -12.49
N ALA A 202 -3.70 2.05 -13.77
CA ALA A 202 -5.09 1.98 -14.22
C ALA A 202 -5.72 0.62 -13.86
N HIS A 203 -5.01 -0.48 -14.13
CA HIS A 203 -5.47 -1.83 -13.77
C HIS A 203 -5.61 -2.03 -12.26
N ALA A 204 -4.70 -1.47 -11.46
CA ALA A 204 -4.78 -1.51 -10.00
C ALA A 204 -6.07 -0.84 -9.49
N ARG A 205 -6.37 0.37 -10.00
CA ARG A 205 -7.60 1.09 -9.65
C ARG A 205 -8.86 0.33 -10.07
N GLN A 206 -8.90 -0.13 -11.33
CA GLN A 206 -10.05 -0.88 -11.84
C GLN A 206 -10.30 -2.14 -11.01
N THR A 207 -9.23 -2.87 -10.68
CA THR A 207 -9.31 -4.07 -9.82
C THR A 207 -9.83 -3.69 -8.44
N ALA A 208 -9.31 -2.64 -7.80
CA ALA A 208 -9.78 -2.25 -6.48
C ALA A 208 -11.25 -1.85 -6.44
N GLN A 209 -11.72 -1.13 -7.46
CA GLN A 209 -13.11 -0.74 -7.61
C GLN A 209 -14.06 -1.94 -7.77
N SER A 210 -13.61 -3.05 -8.38
CA SER A 210 -14.44 -4.25 -8.52
C SER A 210 -14.73 -4.96 -7.18
N PHE A 211 -13.96 -4.67 -6.13
CA PHE A 211 -14.18 -5.19 -4.78
C PHE A 211 -15.11 -4.30 -3.93
N GLN A 212 -15.51 -3.13 -4.42
CA GLN A 212 -16.48 -2.25 -3.77
C GLN A 212 -17.92 -2.61 -4.15
N GLY A 213 -18.90 -2.08 -3.42
CA GLY A 213 -20.32 -2.29 -3.64
C GLY A 213 -20.93 -3.44 -2.81
N ALA A 214 -20.17 -4.03 -1.88
CA ALA A 214 -20.67 -5.09 -1.02
C ALA A 214 -21.73 -4.56 -0.05
N THR A 215 -21.60 -3.32 0.41
CA THR A 215 -22.59 -2.67 1.28
C THR A 215 -23.93 -2.53 0.56
N ALA A 216 -23.93 -1.98 -0.66
CA ALA A 216 -25.16 -1.81 -1.44
C ALA A 216 -25.86 -3.14 -1.75
N LYS A 217 -25.08 -4.17 -2.14
CA LYS A 217 -25.60 -5.53 -2.35
C LYS A 217 -26.22 -6.11 -1.07
N THR A 218 -25.57 -5.91 0.08
CA THR A 218 -26.04 -6.38 1.38
C THR A 218 -27.36 -5.71 1.78
N ILE A 219 -27.46 -4.39 1.62
CA ILE A 219 -28.70 -3.64 1.85
C ILE A 219 -29.81 -4.16 0.93
N GLY A 220 -29.52 -4.39 -0.35
CA GLY A 220 -30.50 -4.92 -1.31
C GLY A 220 -31.09 -6.27 -0.88
N VAL A 221 -30.27 -7.18 -0.34
CA VAL A 221 -30.76 -8.46 0.19
C VAL A 221 -31.62 -8.25 1.45
N ILE A 222 -31.20 -7.39 2.38
CA ILE A 222 -31.96 -7.10 3.60
C ILE A 222 -33.35 -6.53 3.25
N THR A 223 -33.40 -5.50 2.38
CA THR A 223 -34.66 -4.88 1.95
C THR A 223 -35.57 -5.86 1.22
N ALA A 224 -35.01 -6.74 0.38
CA ALA A 224 -35.80 -7.77 -0.30
C ALA A 224 -36.39 -8.81 0.68
N TYR A 225 -35.71 -9.10 1.78
CA TYR A 225 -36.25 -9.95 2.85
C TYR A 225 -37.36 -9.24 3.63
N GLU A 226 -37.17 -7.98 4.02
CA GLU A 226 -38.18 -7.20 4.75
C GLU A 226 -39.50 -7.07 3.96
N GLN A 227 -39.42 -6.87 2.65
CA GLN A 227 -40.59 -6.81 1.77
C GLN A 227 -41.35 -8.14 1.68
N ARG A 228 -40.66 -9.28 1.81
CA ARG A 228 -41.28 -10.62 1.79
C ARG A 228 -41.94 -10.99 3.11
N THR A 229 -41.48 -10.42 4.23
CA THR A 229 -42.06 -10.67 5.56
C THR A 229 -43.21 -9.73 5.91
N ASN A 230 -43.32 -8.58 5.22
CA ASN A 230 -44.40 -7.60 5.38
C ASN A 230 -45.55 -7.76 4.36
N ALA A 231 -45.49 -8.79 3.51
CA ALA A 231 -46.54 -9.19 2.56
C ALA A 231 -47.18 -10.50 3.01
#